data_AF-A0A8F4J3C8-F1
#
_entry.id   AF-A0A8F4J3C8-F1
#
_cell.length_a   1.000
_cell.length_b   1.000
_cell.length_c   1.000
_cell.angle_alpha   90.00
_cell.angle_beta   90.00
_cell.angle_gamma   90.00
#
_symmetry.space_group_name_H-M   'P 1'
#
loop_
_entity.id
_entity.type
_entity.pdbx_description
1 polymer ?
#
loop_
_entity_poly.entity_id
_entity_poly.type
_entity_poly.pdbx_seq_one_letter_code
_entity_poly.pdbx_strand_id
1 'polypeptide(L)'
;MADDEALTRAAVPVTTVEAWRAEVAGDAVVVLELGIEGDVLPPLLVPIDAVAGLAAVLLQAAGADTGLAAGPAAAGAGAEPLPELPTGSPWATLVAADRVQADQLARATLPTGPGAYAWFRGGVPIHLGRAVGKRGLRARVGGDALRGDADLTRSPFRAAVAEHLGFGLDAEGGLAHLDPDDVARLDAWIDGCAVAWIRTATTTQATHLEATLRTVHDPALDALG
;
A
#
# COMPACT_ATOMS: atom_id res chain seq x y z
N MET A 1 32.43 -40.16 4.10
CA MET A 1 33.27 -38.94 4.18
C MET A 1 32.58 -37.93 3.28
N ALA A 2 31.62 -37.20 3.82
CA ALA A 2 30.93 -36.13 3.12
C ALA A 2 31.52 -34.83 3.67
N ASP A 3 31.98 -33.97 2.77
CA ASP A 3 32.55 -32.66 3.08
C ASP A 3 31.48 -31.79 3.75
N ASP A 4 31.75 -31.43 5.00
CA ASP A 4 31.00 -30.46 5.78
C ASP A 4 31.50 -29.06 5.39
N GLU A 5 31.08 -28.59 4.21
CA GLU A 5 31.39 -27.26 3.71
C GLU A 5 30.60 -26.23 4.53
N ALA A 6 31.21 -25.76 5.62
CA ALA A 6 30.66 -24.71 6.46
C ALA A 6 30.42 -23.44 5.64
N LEU A 7 29.15 -23.22 5.27
CA LEU A 7 28.65 -21.96 4.71
C LEU A 7 29.00 -20.81 5.66
N THR A 8 30.11 -20.13 5.36
CA THR A 8 30.52 -18.93 6.08
C THR A 8 29.61 -17.80 5.60
N ARG A 9 28.45 -17.63 6.25
CA ARG A 9 27.54 -16.51 5.98
C ARG A 9 28.24 -15.21 6.39
N ALA A 10 28.63 -14.40 5.42
CA ALA A 10 29.06 -13.04 5.67
C ALA A 10 27.87 -12.25 6.25
N ALA A 11 28.06 -11.64 7.42
CA ALA A 11 27.06 -10.77 8.02
C ALA A 11 26.97 -9.47 7.22
N VAL A 12 25.79 -9.17 6.69
CA VAL A 12 25.51 -7.87 6.06
C VAL A 12 25.15 -6.88 7.17
N PRO A 13 25.84 -5.74 7.31
CA PRO A 13 25.56 -4.80 8.38
C PRO A 13 24.20 -4.12 8.14
N VAL A 14 23.36 -4.12 9.17
CA VAL A 14 22.14 -3.31 9.23
C VAL A 14 22.55 -1.87 9.51
N THR A 15 22.16 -0.94 8.64
CA THR A 15 22.51 0.48 8.72
C THR A 15 21.43 1.31 9.40
N THR A 16 20.17 0.89 9.31
CA THR A 16 19.02 1.58 9.89
C THR A 16 18.00 0.57 10.41
N VAL A 17 17.37 0.90 11.53
CA VAL A 17 16.26 0.13 12.11
C VAL A 17 15.15 1.11 12.44
N GLU A 18 14.01 0.95 11.77
CA GLU A 18 12.79 1.69 12.09
C GLU A 18 11.77 0.73 12.70
N ALA A 19 11.09 1.17 13.75
CA ALA A 19 10.15 0.35 14.50
C ALA A 19 8.86 1.13 14.76
N TRP A 20 7.72 0.52 14.46
CA TRP A 20 6.42 1.07 14.85
C TRP A 20 5.46 -0.04 15.24
N ARG A 21 4.49 0.33 16.09
CA ARG A 21 3.42 -0.58 16.50
C ARG A 21 2.34 -0.63 15.42
N ALA A 22 1.84 -1.82 15.13
CA ALA A 22 0.69 -2.06 14.28
C ALA A 22 -0.22 -3.12 14.91
N GLU A 23 -1.40 -3.31 14.33
CA GLU A 23 -2.30 -4.42 14.65
C GLU A 23 -2.51 -5.23 13.38
N VAL A 24 -2.32 -6.56 13.47
CA VAL A 24 -2.45 -7.48 12.34
C VAL A 24 -3.33 -8.63 12.79
N ALA A 25 -4.46 -8.82 12.12
CA ALA A 25 -5.45 -9.85 12.46
C ALA A 25 -5.94 -9.81 13.94
N GLY A 26 -5.99 -8.61 14.54
CA GLY A 26 -6.39 -8.41 15.93
C GLY A 26 -5.26 -8.52 16.96
N ASP A 27 -4.05 -8.85 16.53
CA ASP A 27 -2.89 -8.95 17.41
C ASP A 27 -1.98 -7.72 17.29
N ALA A 28 -1.56 -7.17 18.43
CA ALA A 28 -0.59 -6.09 18.47
C ALA A 28 0.81 -6.59 18.13
N VAL A 29 1.40 -6.02 17.09
CA VAL A 29 2.75 -6.34 16.61
C VAL A 29 3.62 -5.09 16.55
N VAL A 30 4.93 -5.28 16.55
CA VAL A 30 5.90 -4.27 16.15
C VAL A 30 6.40 -4.66 14.77
N VAL A 31 6.29 -3.73 13.83
CA VAL A 31 6.86 -3.85 12.50
C VAL A 31 8.25 -3.26 12.54
N LEU A 32 9.23 -4.01 12.07
CA LEU A 32 10.61 -3.57 11.97
C LEU A 32 11.04 -3.51 10.51
N GLU A 33 11.45 -2.32 10.07
CA GLU A 33 12.17 -2.15 8.81
C GLU A 33 13.66 -2.10 9.10
N LEU A 34 14.41 -2.95 8.40
CA LEU A 34 15.86 -3.02 8.49
C LEU A 34 16.46 -2.55 7.17
N GLY A 35 17.08 -1.38 7.16
CA GLY A 35 17.90 -0.93 6.04
C GLY A 35 19.28 -1.58 6.10
N ILE A 36 19.76 -2.03 4.95
CA ILE A 36 21.14 -2.46 4.73
C ILE A 36 21.77 -1.53 3.69
N GLU A 37 23.08 -1.60 3.50
CA GLU A 37 23.74 -0.73 2.51
C GLU A 37 23.19 -0.98 1.08
N GLY A 38 22.45 0.01 0.56
CA GLY A 38 21.88 -0.02 -0.79
C GLY A 38 20.55 -0.76 -0.93
N ASP A 39 19.96 -1.29 0.15
CA ASP A 39 18.68 -2.02 0.09
C ASP A 39 17.89 -1.93 1.40
N VAL A 40 16.59 -2.29 1.34
CA VAL A 40 15.72 -2.37 2.51
C VAL A 40 15.16 -3.79 2.59
N LEU A 41 15.38 -4.45 3.73
CA LEU A 41 14.86 -5.79 3.95
C LEU A 41 13.34 -5.75 4.13
N PRO A 42 12.63 -6.84 3.79
CA PRO A 42 11.20 -6.96 4.10
C PRO A 42 10.93 -6.71 5.59
N PRO A 43 9.79 -6.09 5.93
CA PRO A 43 9.43 -5.79 7.30
C PRO A 43 9.31 -7.08 8.11
N LEU A 44 9.86 -7.08 9.31
CA LEU A 44 9.68 -8.17 10.24
C LEU A 44 8.50 -7.84 11.15
N LEU A 45 7.46 -8.70 11.12
CA LEU A 45 6.37 -8.63 12.09
C LEU A 45 6.78 -9.36 13.36
N VAL A 46 6.87 -8.62 14.46
CA VAL A 46 7.31 -9.13 15.75
C VAL A 46 6.15 -9.00 16.73
N PRO A 47 5.63 -10.10 17.29
CA PRO A 47 4.66 -10.04 18.38
C PRO A 47 5.15 -9.12 19.49
N ILE A 48 4.28 -8.27 20.05
CA ILE A 48 4.69 -7.22 20.98
C ILE A 48 5.39 -7.78 22.24
N ASP A 49 5.04 -8.99 22.65
CA ASP A 49 5.64 -9.75 23.74
C ASP A 49 7.03 -10.33 23.40
N ALA A 50 7.33 -10.52 22.11
CA ALA A 50 8.65 -10.94 21.62
C ALA A 50 9.64 -9.77 21.43
N VAL A 51 9.17 -8.52 21.48
CA VAL A 51 9.98 -7.31 21.22
C VAL A 51 11.14 -7.19 22.20
N ALA A 52 10.94 -7.53 23.49
CA ALA A 52 12.01 -7.44 24.49
C ALA A 52 13.19 -8.39 24.17
N GLY A 53 12.89 -9.59 23.69
CA GLY A 53 13.92 -10.55 23.27
C GLY A 53 14.62 -10.09 21.99
N LEU A 54 13.87 -9.53 21.05
CA LEU A 54 14.41 -9.08 19.77
C LEU A 54 15.24 -7.79 19.90
N ALA A 55 14.86 -6.86 20.78
CA ALA A 55 15.66 -5.68 21.08
C ALA A 55 17.04 -6.06 21.63
N ALA A 56 17.11 -7.08 22.50
CA ALA A 56 18.38 -7.60 23.00
C ALA A 56 19.26 -8.19 21.89
N VAL A 57 18.66 -8.92 20.95
CA VAL A 57 19.36 -9.48 19.78
C VAL A 57 19.84 -8.38 18.82
N LEU A 58 19.00 -7.37 18.55
CA LEU A 58 19.36 -6.24 17.70
C LEU A 58 20.45 -5.37 18.34
N LEU A 59 20.39 -5.12 19.64
CA LEU A 59 21.45 -4.41 20.39
C LEU A 59 22.77 -5.19 20.37
N GLN A 60 22.73 -6.52 20.55
CA GLN A 60 23.92 -7.36 20.43
C GLN A 60 24.49 -7.36 19.00
N ALA A 61 23.64 -7.33 17.98
CA ALA A 61 24.06 -7.30 16.57
C ALA A 61 24.59 -5.92 16.13
N ALA A 62 24.08 -4.83 16.70
CA ALA A 62 24.42 -3.46 16.35
C ALA A 62 25.68 -2.92 17.06
N GLY A 63 26.12 -3.56 18.14
CA GLY A 63 27.40 -3.22 18.78
C GLY A 63 27.49 -1.88 19.52
N ALA A 64 26.41 -1.10 19.73
CA ALA A 64 26.39 0.07 20.60
C ALA A 64 24.98 0.65 20.92
N ASP A 65 24.94 1.41 22.03
CA ASP A 65 23.85 2.18 22.66
C ASP A 65 22.83 2.84 21.71
N THR A 66 21.54 2.57 21.95
CA THR A 66 20.44 3.36 21.39
C THR A 66 19.42 3.71 22.48
N GLY A 67 19.23 5.02 22.71
CA GLY A 67 18.21 5.54 23.63
C GLY A 67 16.83 5.53 22.98
N LEU A 68 15.95 4.60 23.39
CA LEU A 68 14.55 4.59 23.00
C LEU A 68 13.70 5.42 23.98
N ALA A 69 12.93 6.38 23.47
CA ALA A 69 11.89 7.08 24.23
C ALA A 69 10.49 6.52 23.89
N ALA A 70 9.68 6.25 24.92
CA ALA A 70 8.34 5.67 24.81
C ALA A 70 7.25 6.76 24.70
N GLY A 71 6.29 6.57 23.79
CA GLY A 71 5.09 7.42 23.63
C GLY A 71 3.81 6.77 24.21
N PRO A 72 2.81 7.57 24.63
CA PRO A 72 1.68 7.10 25.43
C PRO A 72 0.49 6.57 24.60
N ALA A 73 -0.42 5.89 25.31
CA ALA A 73 -1.53 5.11 24.76
C ALA A 73 -2.94 5.68 25.04
N ALA A 74 -3.83 5.41 24.08
CA ALA A 74 -5.25 5.02 24.18
C ALA A 74 -6.41 6.08 24.21
N ALA A 75 -7.27 5.92 23.19
CA ALA A 75 -8.74 5.68 23.22
C ALA A 75 -9.79 6.82 23.17
N GLY A 76 -10.79 6.63 22.29
CA GLY A 76 -12.17 7.16 22.43
C GLY A 76 -12.93 7.35 21.10
N ALA A 77 -13.95 6.53 20.81
CA ALA A 77 -14.71 6.46 19.55
C ALA A 77 -15.98 7.34 19.50
N GLY A 78 -16.30 7.89 18.31
CA GLY A 78 -17.59 8.49 17.96
C GLY A 78 -17.53 9.09 16.55
N ALA A 79 -18.25 8.49 15.58
CA ALA A 79 -18.21 8.83 14.14
C ALA A 79 -16.79 9.18 13.68
N GLU A 80 -15.90 8.18 13.74
CA GLU A 80 -14.45 8.39 13.82
C GLU A 80 -13.96 9.38 12.75
N PRO A 81 -13.46 10.55 13.16
CA PRO A 81 -12.40 11.18 12.39
C PRO A 81 -11.38 10.08 12.13
N LEU A 82 -10.88 9.96 10.88
CA LEU A 82 -9.77 9.05 10.58
C LEU A 82 -8.78 9.14 11.76
N PRO A 83 -8.43 8.01 12.42
CA PRO A 83 -7.68 8.04 13.67
C PRO A 83 -6.52 8.99 13.51
N GLU A 84 -6.27 9.89 14.48
CA GLU A 84 -5.15 10.83 14.39
C GLU A 84 -3.86 10.03 14.18
N LEU A 85 -3.44 9.97 12.92
CA LEU A 85 -2.32 9.14 12.54
C LEU A 85 -1.07 9.72 13.16
N PRO A 86 -0.09 8.88 13.50
CA PRO A 86 1.25 9.37 13.80
C PRO A 86 1.65 10.35 12.69
N THR A 87 1.96 11.58 13.08
CA THR A 87 2.44 12.60 12.16
C THR A 87 3.69 12.03 11.47
N GLY A 88 3.67 11.96 10.14
CA GLY A 88 4.72 11.29 9.36
C GLY A 88 4.40 9.87 8.89
N SER A 89 3.21 9.33 9.17
CA SER A 89 2.81 8.04 8.58
C SER A 89 2.65 8.16 7.05
N PRO A 90 2.93 7.09 6.29
CA PRO A 90 2.71 7.08 4.85
C PRO A 90 1.23 7.32 4.48
N TRP A 91 0.29 6.88 5.32
CA TRP A 91 -1.13 7.14 5.13
C TRP A 91 -1.47 8.64 5.25
N ALA A 92 -0.96 9.31 6.29
CA ALA A 92 -1.13 10.76 6.45
C ALA A 92 -0.56 11.52 5.24
N THR A 93 0.62 11.09 4.77
CA THR A 93 1.24 11.63 3.56
C THR A 93 0.36 11.45 2.33
N LEU A 94 -0.23 10.27 2.14
CA LEU A 94 -1.07 9.97 0.98
C LEU A 94 -2.39 10.75 1.00
N VAL A 95 -3.02 10.88 2.17
CA VAL A 95 -4.28 11.61 2.34
C VAL A 95 -4.10 13.11 2.15
N ALA A 96 -2.94 13.65 2.56
CA ALA A 96 -2.58 15.05 2.43
C ALA A 96 -1.99 15.42 1.05
N ALA A 97 -1.61 14.43 0.24
CA ALA A 97 -1.07 14.68 -1.09
C ALA A 97 -2.10 15.34 -2.02
N ASP A 98 -1.60 16.18 -2.93
CA ASP A 98 -2.42 16.80 -3.96
C ASP A 98 -3.14 15.74 -4.78
N ARG A 99 -4.45 15.95 -4.99
CA ARG A 99 -5.31 15.01 -5.70
C ARG A 99 -5.59 15.52 -7.09
N VAL A 100 -5.54 14.63 -8.07
CA VAL A 100 -5.90 14.93 -9.47
C VAL A 100 -7.24 14.28 -9.76
N GLN A 101 -8.19 15.06 -10.29
CA GLN A 101 -9.50 14.53 -10.69
C GLN A 101 -9.35 13.57 -11.87
N ALA A 102 -10.16 12.52 -11.90
CA ALA A 102 -10.09 11.48 -12.93
C ALA A 102 -10.33 12.02 -14.34
N ASP A 103 -11.19 13.03 -14.47
CA ASP A 103 -11.49 13.77 -15.70
C ASP A 103 -10.38 14.73 -16.16
N GLN A 104 -9.46 15.06 -15.26
CA GLN A 104 -8.32 15.94 -15.51
C GLN A 104 -6.99 15.18 -15.60
N LEU A 105 -7.00 13.85 -15.46
CA LEU A 105 -5.79 13.03 -15.52
C LEU A 105 -5.18 12.99 -16.92
N ALA A 106 -4.20 13.87 -17.14
CA ALA A 106 -3.36 13.82 -18.32
C ALA A 106 -2.25 12.76 -18.14
N ARG A 107 -2.21 11.75 -19.00
CA ARG A 107 -1.18 10.69 -18.95
C ARG A 107 0.26 11.22 -18.91
N ALA A 108 0.52 12.36 -19.53
CA ALA A 108 1.84 12.98 -19.59
C ALA A 108 2.32 13.53 -18.22
N THR A 109 1.41 13.90 -17.32
CA THR A 109 1.74 14.46 -16.00
C THR A 109 2.02 13.37 -14.97
N LEU A 110 1.60 12.13 -15.24
CA LEU A 110 1.80 11.01 -14.33
C LEU A 110 3.27 10.53 -14.30
N PRO A 111 3.83 10.26 -13.11
CA PRO A 111 5.16 9.67 -12.97
C PRO A 111 5.27 8.30 -13.67
N THR A 112 6.42 8.02 -14.28
CA THR A 112 6.72 6.70 -14.89
C THR A 112 7.33 5.71 -13.91
N GLY A 113 7.74 6.17 -12.73
CA GLY A 113 8.39 5.35 -11.70
C GLY A 113 7.38 4.56 -10.85
N PRO A 114 7.89 3.65 -10.00
CA PRO A 114 7.05 2.89 -9.09
C PRO A 114 6.46 3.79 -7.99
N GLY A 115 5.41 3.29 -7.36
CA GLY A 115 4.74 3.98 -6.25
C GLY A 115 3.46 3.29 -5.80
N ALA A 116 2.84 3.84 -4.78
CA ALA A 116 1.49 3.48 -4.33
C ALA A 116 0.52 4.63 -4.64
N TYR A 117 -0.75 4.30 -4.84
CA TYR A 117 -1.80 5.26 -5.13
C TYR A 117 -3.09 4.90 -4.41
N ALA A 118 -3.89 5.93 -4.11
CA ALA A 118 -5.25 5.80 -3.61
C ALA A 118 -6.21 6.55 -4.51
N TRP A 119 -7.34 5.93 -4.82
CA TRP A 119 -8.49 6.61 -5.38
C TRP A 119 -9.41 7.08 -4.27
N PHE A 120 -10.02 8.23 -4.49
CA PHE A 120 -10.91 8.90 -3.56
C PHE A 120 -12.21 9.26 -4.25
N ARG A 121 -13.33 9.15 -3.54
CA ARG A 121 -14.63 9.68 -3.97
C ARG A 121 -15.24 10.48 -2.82
N GLY A 122 -15.63 11.73 -3.08
CA GLY A 122 -16.14 12.61 -2.02
C GLY A 122 -15.15 12.83 -0.87
N GLY A 123 -13.85 12.79 -1.15
CA GLY A 123 -12.79 12.94 -0.15
C GLY A 123 -12.38 11.65 0.56
N VAL A 124 -13.16 10.58 0.46
CA VAL A 124 -12.95 9.29 1.14
C VAL A 124 -12.15 8.34 0.24
N PRO A 125 -11.09 7.68 0.74
CA PRO A 125 -10.36 6.67 -0.02
C PRO A 125 -11.25 5.45 -0.27
N ILE A 126 -11.28 5.00 -1.52
CA ILE A 126 -12.17 3.92 -1.99
C ILE A 126 -11.40 2.72 -2.56
N HIS A 127 -10.17 2.90 -3.02
CA HIS A 127 -9.33 1.85 -3.58
C HIS A 127 -7.86 2.18 -3.36
N LEU A 128 -7.06 1.19 -3.01
CA LEU A 128 -5.61 1.29 -2.91
C LEU A 128 -4.93 0.39 -3.94
N GLY A 129 -3.79 0.83 -4.44
CA GLY A 129 -3.01 -0.02 -5.32
C GLY A 129 -1.54 0.36 -5.39
N ARG A 130 -0.75 -0.58 -5.92
CA ARG A 130 0.66 -0.37 -6.25
C ARG A 130 0.91 -0.33 -7.75
N ALA A 131 1.96 0.38 -8.13
CA ALA A 131 2.47 0.43 -9.48
C ALA A 131 3.91 -0.08 -9.52
N VAL A 132 4.08 -1.34 -9.95
CA VAL A 132 5.39 -2.06 -9.95
C VAL A 132 5.94 -2.36 -11.35
N GLY A 133 5.23 -1.99 -12.42
CA GLY A 133 5.67 -2.24 -13.80
C GLY A 133 6.67 -1.20 -14.31
N LYS A 134 7.31 -1.47 -15.46
CA LYS A 134 8.25 -0.53 -16.14
C LYS A 134 7.66 0.85 -16.47
N ARG A 135 6.33 0.91 -16.61
CA ARG A 135 5.59 2.16 -16.88
C ARG A 135 5.03 2.80 -15.59
N GLY A 136 5.20 2.15 -14.44
CA GLY A 136 4.91 2.68 -13.12
C GLY A 136 3.50 3.21 -12.96
N LEU A 137 3.38 4.29 -12.16
CA LEU A 137 2.11 4.96 -11.87
C LEU A 137 1.37 5.35 -13.15
N ARG A 138 2.08 5.83 -14.19
CA ARG A 138 1.49 6.19 -15.49
C ARG A 138 0.69 5.07 -16.16
N ALA A 139 1.09 3.82 -16.02
CA ALA A 139 0.34 2.71 -16.61
C ALA A 139 -0.86 2.26 -15.76
N ARG A 140 -0.82 2.46 -14.45
CA ARG A 140 -1.89 2.03 -13.54
C ARG A 140 -2.96 3.11 -13.33
N VAL A 141 -2.56 4.38 -13.39
CA VAL A 141 -3.42 5.54 -13.13
C VAL A 141 -3.73 6.32 -14.42
N GLY A 142 -3.11 5.97 -15.56
CA GLY A 142 -3.29 6.71 -16.81
C GLY A 142 -4.63 6.44 -17.51
N GLY A 143 -5.11 7.44 -18.25
CA GLY A 143 -6.43 7.48 -18.91
C GLY A 143 -6.79 6.24 -19.76
N ASP A 144 -5.85 5.68 -20.51
CA ASP A 144 -6.11 4.48 -21.32
C ASP A 144 -6.45 3.24 -20.47
N ALA A 145 -6.05 3.20 -19.20
CA ALA A 145 -6.42 2.13 -18.26
C ALA A 145 -7.71 2.45 -17.47
N LEU A 146 -8.28 3.65 -17.67
CA LEU A 146 -9.36 4.20 -16.87
C LEU A 146 -10.66 4.42 -17.64
N ARG A 147 -10.68 4.34 -18.97
CA ARG A 147 -11.87 4.66 -19.79
C ARG A 147 -12.03 3.74 -20.98
N GLY A 148 -13.28 3.62 -21.45
CA GLY A 148 -13.61 3.12 -22.80
C GLY A 148 -13.43 1.63 -23.05
N ASP A 149 -12.74 0.90 -22.15
CA ASP A 149 -12.53 -0.54 -22.29
C ASP A 149 -13.62 -1.34 -21.56
N ALA A 150 -14.32 -2.19 -22.30
CA ALA A 150 -15.24 -3.20 -21.75
C ALA A 150 -14.49 -4.38 -21.09
N ASP A 151 -13.17 -4.51 -21.35
CA ASP A 151 -12.29 -5.48 -20.69
C ASP A 151 -11.71 -4.90 -19.40
N LEU A 152 -12.17 -5.43 -18.27
CA LEU A 152 -11.77 -4.97 -16.93
C LEU A 152 -10.52 -5.67 -16.38
N THR A 153 -10.04 -6.74 -17.03
CA THR A 153 -8.93 -7.60 -16.53
C THR A 153 -7.63 -6.83 -16.30
N ARG A 154 -7.46 -5.69 -16.97
CA ARG A 154 -6.24 -4.89 -16.94
C ARG A 154 -6.24 -3.82 -15.84
N SER A 155 -7.40 -3.54 -15.25
CA SER A 155 -7.60 -2.44 -14.32
C SER A 155 -8.37 -2.93 -13.08
N PRO A 156 -7.66 -3.37 -12.02
CA PRO A 156 -8.26 -3.79 -10.76
C PRO A 156 -9.20 -2.73 -10.17
N PHE A 157 -8.87 -1.45 -10.34
CA PHE A 157 -9.75 -0.36 -9.94
C PHE A 157 -11.09 -0.36 -10.70
N ARG A 158 -11.07 -0.46 -12.03
CA ARG A 158 -12.30 -0.53 -12.83
C ARG A 158 -13.12 -1.78 -12.48
N ALA A 159 -12.45 -2.90 -12.25
CA ALA A 159 -13.07 -4.16 -11.82
C ALA A 159 -13.82 -3.99 -10.48
N ALA A 160 -13.15 -3.42 -9.47
CA ALA A 160 -13.77 -3.19 -8.16
C ALA A 160 -14.93 -2.18 -8.23
N VAL A 161 -14.83 -1.15 -9.06
CA VAL A 161 -15.93 -0.20 -9.29
C VAL A 161 -17.10 -0.88 -10.02
N ALA A 162 -16.83 -1.71 -11.01
CA ALA A 162 -17.85 -2.44 -11.75
C ALA A 162 -18.66 -3.35 -10.82
N GLU A 163 -17.98 -4.11 -9.96
CA GLU A 163 -18.60 -4.92 -8.93
C GLU A 163 -19.45 -4.08 -7.97
N HIS A 164 -18.92 -2.96 -7.49
CA HIS A 164 -19.67 -2.03 -6.63
C HIS A 164 -20.94 -1.47 -7.29
N LEU A 165 -20.90 -1.24 -8.60
CA LEU A 165 -22.07 -0.80 -9.38
C LEU A 165 -23.08 -1.92 -9.65
N GLY A 166 -22.75 -3.15 -9.27
CA GLY A 166 -23.57 -4.33 -9.48
C GLY A 166 -23.53 -4.84 -10.92
N PHE A 167 -22.47 -4.54 -11.68
CA PHE A 167 -22.28 -5.18 -12.97
C PHE A 167 -22.00 -6.66 -12.72
N GLY A 168 -22.84 -7.51 -13.28
CA GLY A 168 -22.87 -8.93 -12.96
C GLY A 168 -21.55 -9.64 -13.27
N LEU A 169 -21.28 -10.70 -12.54
CA LEU A 169 -20.30 -11.69 -12.95
C LEU A 169 -20.88 -12.53 -14.10
N ASP A 170 -20.03 -12.98 -15.01
CA ASP A 170 -20.35 -14.00 -15.99
C ASP A 170 -20.63 -15.36 -15.33
N ALA A 171 -20.99 -16.36 -16.14
CA ALA A 171 -21.35 -17.68 -15.64
C ALA A 171 -20.16 -18.40 -14.95
N GLU A 172 -18.93 -17.98 -15.24
CA GLU A 172 -17.68 -18.49 -14.69
C GLU A 172 -17.22 -17.70 -13.44
N GLY A 173 -17.97 -16.69 -13.01
CA GLY A 173 -17.63 -15.84 -11.88
C GLY A 173 -16.57 -14.77 -12.20
N GLY A 174 -16.22 -14.59 -13.48
CA GLY A 174 -15.44 -13.44 -13.96
C GLY A 174 -16.33 -12.21 -14.13
N LEU A 175 -15.76 -11.00 -14.20
CA LEU A 175 -16.56 -9.82 -14.54
C LEU A 175 -17.08 -9.94 -15.98
N ALA A 176 -18.41 -9.85 -16.15
CA ALA A 176 -19.01 -9.92 -17.46
C ALA A 176 -18.49 -8.81 -18.38
N HIS A 177 -18.40 -9.09 -19.68
CA HIS A 177 -18.09 -8.07 -20.68
C HIS A 177 -19.16 -6.97 -20.61
N LEU A 178 -18.74 -5.76 -20.26
CA LEU A 178 -19.67 -4.63 -20.12
C LEU A 178 -20.21 -4.22 -21.49
N ASP A 179 -21.53 -4.01 -21.57
CA ASP A 179 -22.12 -3.38 -22.73
C ASP A 179 -21.78 -1.87 -22.77
N PRO A 180 -22.04 -1.17 -23.89
CA PRO A 180 -21.70 0.25 -24.00
C PRO A 180 -22.38 1.15 -22.95
N ASP A 181 -23.58 0.81 -22.48
CA ASP A 181 -24.31 1.60 -21.48
C ASP A 181 -23.68 1.39 -20.08
N ASP A 182 -23.28 0.16 -19.76
CA ASP A 182 -22.54 -0.15 -18.53
C ASP A 182 -21.15 0.50 -18.52
N VAL A 183 -20.43 0.50 -19.66
CA VAL A 183 -19.15 1.23 -19.79
C VAL A 183 -19.36 2.73 -19.55
N ALA A 184 -20.41 3.33 -20.12
CA ALA A 184 -20.70 4.75 -19.93
C ALA A 184 -21.02 5.06 -18.45
N ARG A 185 -21.75 4.18 -17.77
CA ARG A 185 -22.07 4.32 -16.34
C ARG A 185 -20.84 4.13 -15.45
N LEU A 186 -19.96 3.19 -15.78
CA LEU A 186 -18.66 2.98 -15.13
C LEU A 186 -17.78 4.22 -15.25
N ASP A 187 -17.61 4.72 -16.47
CA ASP A 187 -16.77 5.88 -16.76
C ASP A 187 -17.30 7.14 -16.06
N ALA A 188 -18.62 7.37 -16.09
CA ALA A 188 -19.25 8.47 -15.37
C ALA A 188 -19.07 8.37 -13.84
N TRP A 189 -19.04 7.15 -13.29
CA TRP A 189 -18.72 6.97 -11.88
C TRP A 189 -17.25 7.31 -11.62
N ILE A 190 -16.31 6.78 -12.41
CA ILE A 190 -14.87 7.04 -12.27
C ILE A 190 -14.56 8.54 -12.38
N ASP A 191 -15.26 9.28 -13.24
CA ASP A 191 -15.11 10.73 -13.41
C ASP A 191 -15.39 11.53 -12.14
N GLY A 192 -16.19 11.00 -11.21
CA GLY A 192 -16.42 11.58 -9.89
C GLY A 192 -15.33 11.29 -8.85
N CYS A 193 -14.22 10.66 -9.26
CA CYS A 193 -13.13 10.26 -8.38
C CYS A 193 -11.90 11.16 -8.56
N ALA A 194 -11.07 11.19 -7.53
CA ALA A 194 -9.75 11.80 -7.56
C ALA A 194 -8.68 10.78 -7.15
N VAL A 195 -7.45 10.96 -7.60
CA VAL A 195 -6.34 10.07 -7.24
C VAL A 195 -5.19 10.85 -6.63
N ALA A 196 -4.55 10.26 -5.63
CA ALA A 196 -3.27 10.70 -5.09
C ALA A 196 -2.26 9.56 -5.16
N TRP A 197 -0.97 9.87 -5.16
CA TRP A 197 0.09 8.87 -5.19
C TRP A 197 1.33 9.30 -4.41
N ILE A 198 2.08 8.30 -3.95
CA ILE A 198 3.42 8.45 -3.40
C ILE A 198 4.38 7.70 -4.32
N ARG A 199 5.42 8.39 -4.78
CA ARG A 199 6.49 7.80 -5.60
C ARG A 199 7.49 7.07 -4.72
N THR A 200 7.99 5.94 -5.20
CA THR A 200 9.08 5.20 -4.56
C THR A 200 10.27 5.08 -5.53
N ALA A 201 11.44 4.72 -5.01
CA ALA A 201 12.61 4.48 -5.85
C ALA A 201 12.52 3.10 -6.53
N THR A 202 11.96 2.11 -5.82
CA THR A 202 11.92 0.72 -6.29
C THR A 202 10.51 0.12 -6.23
N THR A 203 10.32 -0.99 -6.95
CA THR A 203 9.09 -1.78 -6.96
C THR A 203 8.86 -2.50 -5.63
N THR A 204 9.93 -2.90 -4.95
CA THR A 204 9.89 -3.48 -3.60
C THR A 204 9.33 -2.47 -2.62
N GLN A 205 9.85 -1.24 -2.64
CA GLN A 205 9.33 -0.14 -1.82
C GLN A 205 7.86 0.19 -2.12
N ALA A 206 7.43 0.16 -3.39
CA ALA A 206 6.02 0.37 -3.74
C ALA A 206 5.11 -0.73 -3.17
N THR A 207 5.57 -1.97 -3.18
CA THR A 207 4.84 -3.11 -2.61
C THR A 207 4.76 -2.99 -1.09
N HIS A 208 5.88 -2.65 -0.45
CA HIS A 208 5.92 -2.44 0.99
C HIS A 208 4.99 -1.30 1.41
N LEU A 209 5.10 -0.16 0.72
CA LEU A 209 4.27 1.00 0.97
C LEU A 209 2.77 0.69 0.85
N GLU A 210 2.34 -0.04 -0.19
CA GLU A 210 0.94 -0.45 -0.29
C GLU A 210 0.51 -1.33 0.89
N ALA A 211 1.33 -2.31 1.28
CA ALA A 211 1.04 -3.15 2.43
C ALA A 211 0.89 -2.32 3.71
N THR A 212 1.79 -1.37 3.96
CA THR A 212 1.71 -0.43 5.09
C THR A 212 0.46 0.47 5.03
N LEU A 213 0.05 0.91 3.84
CA LEU A 213 -1.17 1.70 3.70
C LEU A 213 -2.41 0.87 4.04
N ARG A 214 -2.44 -0.40 3.61
CA ARG A 214 -3.53 -1.34 3.87
C ARG A 214 -3.68 -1.72 5.34
N THR A 215 -2.62 -1.71 6.15
CA THR A 215 -2.76 -1.97 7.59
C THR A 215 -3.45 -0.83 8.33
N VAL A 216 -3.42 0.39 7.78
CA VAL A 216 -4.06 1.57 8.37
C VAL A 216 -5.49 1.71 7.85
N HIS A 217 -5.71 1.44 6.58
CA HIS A 217 -7.01 1.58 5.95
C HIS A 217 -7.22 0.53 4.87
N ASP A 218 -8.27 -0.27 5.04
CA ASP A 218 -8.75 -1.18 4.02
C ASP A 218 -9.94 -0.54 3.30
N PRO A 219 -9.74 -0.04 2.06
CA PRO A 219 -10.78 0.73 1.38
C PRO A 219 -11.99 -0.13 1.04
N ALA A 220 -13.18 0.47 1.06
CA ALA A 220 -14.44 -0.26 0.90
C ALA A 220 -14.56 -1.06 -0.40
N LEU A 221 -13.95 -0.63 -1.51
CA LEU A 221 -13.99 -1.39 -2.77
C LEU A 221 -13.00 -2.55 -2.79
N ASP A 222 -11.94 -2.50 -1.98
CA ASP A 222 -10.94 -3.58 -1.93
C ASP A 222 -11.45 -4.77 -1.11
N ALA A 223 -12.45 -4.56 -0.24
CA ALA A 223 -13.09 -5.60 0.56
C ALA A 223 -14.16 -6.41 -0.20
N LEU A 224 -14.47 -6.07 -1.45
CA LEU A 224 -15.52 -6.73 -2.24
C LEU A 224 -15.01 -7.89 -3.10
N GLY A 225 -13.72 -7.92 -3.46
CA GLY A 225 -13.11 -8.96 -4.30
C GLY A 225 -12.07 -9.80 -3.57
#